data_AF-A0A7W1EZV3-F1
#
_entry.id   AF-A0A7W1EZV3-F1
#
_cell.length_a   1.000
_cell.length_b   1.000
_cell.length_c   1.000
_cell.angle_alpha   90.00
_cell.angle_beta   90.00
_cell.angle_gamma   90.00
#
_symmetry.space_group_name_H-M   'P 1'
#
loop_
_entity.id
_entity.type
_entity.pdbx_description
1 polymer ?
#
loop_
_entity_poly.entity_id
_entity_poly.type
_entity_poly.pdbx_seq_one_letter_code
_entity_poly.pdbx_strand_id
1 'polypeptide(L)'
;MVKDFKTNSLRDEIKPIILFPAKMHYNKTAVKLHSANVLQTQKAIQQQWEKFFPENVYAGFFIDEVIENFYQQETQMALLYKLFAGLAIFISCLGLYGLISFMAVQKTKEVGIRKVLGASVSSIVYLFSKEFTLLIGIAFIIAAPVAWYFMNEWLQNFVFRTNIGIGVFITAILTSMFVAFIAVGYKAIRAAVANPVKSLRTE
;
A
#
# COMPACT_ATOMS: atom_id res chain seq x y z
N MET A 1 -5.60 0.65 -40.28
CA MET A 1 -5.05 1.58 -39.28
C MET A 1 -4.52 0.78 -38.11
N VAL A 2 -3.30 1.05 -37.66
CA VAL A 2 -2.74 0.47 -36.44
C VAL A 2 -3.42 1.17 -35.26
N LYS A 3 -3.88 0.42 -34.25
CA LYS A 3 -4.40 1.01 -33.01
C LYS A 3 -3.26 1.64 -32.23
N ASP A 4 -3.53 2.69 -31.46
CA ASP A 4 -2.52 3.31 -30.59
C ASP A 4 -1.85 2.25 -29.71
N PHE A 5 -0.52 2.23 -29.74
CA PHE A 5 0.29 1.32 -28.95
C PHE A 5 1.40 2.10 -28.24
N LYS A 6 1.72 1.69 -27.02
CA LYS A 6 2.70 2.36 -26.18
C LYS A 6 4.11 1.92 -26.58
N THR A 7 5.00 2.89 -26.77
CA THR A 7 6.42 2.64 -27.03
C THR A 7 7.32 2.98 -25.85
N ASN A 8 6.79 3.71 -24.87
CA ASN A 8 7.52 4.20 -23.69
C ASN A 8 6.84 3.74 -22.38
N SER A 9 7.41 4.15 -21.24
CA SER A 9 6.87 3.89 -19.90
C SER A 9 5.40 4.30 -19.80
N LEU A 10 4.63 3.61 -18.94
CA LEU A 10 3.23 3.95 -18.63
C LEU A 10 3.05 5.37 -18.06
N ARG A 11 4.14 6.02 -17.65
CA ARG A 11 4.17 7.40 -17.17
C ARG A 11 3.99 8.43 -18.28
N ASP A 12 4.47 8.12 -19.49
CA ASP A 12 4.52 9.06 -20.60
C ASP A 12 3.26 9.01 -21.46
N GLU A 13 2.94 10.14 -22.09
CA GLU A 13 1.91 10.21 -23.12
C GLU A 13 2.32 9.39 -24.35
N ILE A 14 1.32 8.87 -25.07
CA ILE A 14 1.55 8.26 -26.37
C ILE A 14 1.97 9.38 -27.32
N LYS A 15 3.28 9.56 -27.50
CA LYS A 15 3.83 10.53 -28.44
C LYS A 15 3.41 10.13 -29.86
N PRO A 16 3.15 11.10 -30.76
CA PRO A 16 2.86 10.78 -32.16
C PRO A 16 4.06 10.06 -32.79
N ILE A 17 3.79 8.89 -33.36
CA ILE A 17 4.79 8.05 -34.01
C ILE A 17 4.48 7.96 -35.49
N ILE A 18 5.50 8.18 -36.31
CA ILE A 18 5.42 7.96 -37.75
C ILE A 18 6.01 6.58 -38.05
N LEU A 19 5.20 5.68 -38.60
CA LEU A 19 5.65 4.39 -39.09
C LEU A 19 6.00 4.54 -40.58
N PHE A 20 7.28 4.44 -40.91
CA PHE A 20 7.75 4.45 -42.30
C PHE A 20 8.80 3.36 -42.54
N PRO A 21 8.86 2.77 -43.74
CA PRO A 21 9.80 1.70 -44.04
C PRO A 21 11.22 2.26 -44.22
N ALA A 22 12.04 2.20 -43.17
CA ALA A 22 13.45 2.52 -43.21
C ALA A 22 14.31 1.27 -43.49
N LYS A 23 14.29 0.77 -44.74
CA LYS A 23 14.97 -0.49 -45.13
C LYS A 23 16.46 -0.55 -44.75
N MET A 24 17.13 0.61 -44.68
CA MET A 24 18.54 0.72 -44.28
C MET A 24 18.79 0.54 -42.76
N HIS A 25 17.73 0.48 -41.93
CA HIS A 25 17.82 0.42 -40.46
C HIS A 25 17.22 -0.87 -39.86
N TYR A 26 17.03 -1.92 -40.68
CA TYR A 26 16.51 -3.19 -40.20
C TYR A 26 17.61 -4.02 -39.54
N ASN A 27 17.82 -3.79 -38.23
CA ASN A 27 18.81 -4.48 -37.42
C ASN A 27 18.20 -5.46 -36.40
N LYS A 28 16.87 -5.52 -36.30
CA LYS A 28 16.15 -6.38 -35.34
C LYS A 28 14.94 -7.01 -36.01
N THR A 29 14.66 -8.27 -35.65
CA THR A 29 13.46 -9.00 -36.07
C THR A 29 12.70 -9.44 -34.83
N ALA A 30 11.39 -9.19 -34.79
CA ALA A 30 10.51 -9.68 -33.73
C ALA A 30 9.78 -10.93 -34.21
N VAL A 31 9.86 -12.02 -33.44
CA VAL A 31 9.17 -13.28 -33.74
C VAL A 31 8.22 -13.58 -32.59
N LYS A 32 6.93 -13.74 -32.90
CA LYS A 32 5.93 -14.15 -31.91
C LYS A 32 5.96 -15.66 -31.74
N LEU A 33 6.26 -16.13 -30.53
CA LEU A 33 6.34 -17.55 -30.20
C LEU A 33 5.02 -18.06 -29.61
N HIS A 34 4.69 -19.34 -29.85
CA HIS A 34 3.60 -20.04 -29.18
C HIS A 34 4.15 -20.81 -27.98
N SER A 35 3.42 -20.79 -26.85
CA SER A 35 3.93 -21.13 -25.51
C SER A 35 4.31 -22.60 -25.27
N ALA A 36 3.96 -23.52 -26.17
CA ALA A 36 4.19 -24.95 -25.95
C ALA A 36 5.68 -25.38 -25.99
N ASN A 37 6.54 -24.70 -26.77
CA ASN A 37 7.93 -25.14 -27.00
C ASN A 37 8.92 -23.97 -27.20
N VAL A 38 8.89 -22.99 -26.28
CA VAL A 38 9.68 -21.73 -26.40
C VAL A 38 11.19 -22.00 -26.55
N LEU A 39 11.77 -22.85 -25.68
CA LEU A 39 13.20 -23.17 -25.67
C LEU A 39 13.68 -23.88 -26.95
N GLN A 40 12.90 -24.83 -27.46
CA GLN A 40 13.23 -25.54 -28.70
C GLN A 40 13.12 -24.61 -29.91
N THR A 41 12.08 -23.77 -29.95
CA THR A 41 11.88 -22.80 -31.04
C THR A 41 12.98 -21.74 -31.04
N GLN A 42 13.41 -21.26 -29.86
CA GLN A 42 14.54 -20.33 -29.75
C GLN A 42 15.83 -20.93 -30.32
N LYS A 43 16.16 -22.18 -29.96
CA LYS A 43 17.33 -22.87 -30.50
C LYS A 43 17.24 -23.06 -32.02
N ALA A 44 16.07 -23.40 -32.54
CA ALA A 44 15.86 -23.53 -33.99
C ALA A 44 16.06 -22.19 -34.71
N ILE A 45 15.54 -21.09 -34.14
CA ILE A 45 15.74 -19.74 -34.68
C ILE A 45 17.23 -19.36 -34.66
N GLN A 46 17.93 -19.62 -33.55
CA GLN A 46 19.35 -19.36 -33.44
C GLN A 46 20.15 -20.10 -34.52
N GLN A 47 19.90 -21.40 -34.72
CA GLN A 47 20.58 -22.20 -35.74
C GLN A 47 20.34 -21.68 -37.16
N GLN A 48 19.10 -21.27 -37.48
CA GLN A 48 18.80 -20.69 -38.78
C GLN A 48 19.48 -19.32 -38.94
N TRP A 49 19.49 -18.50 -37.89
CA TRP A 49 20.15 -17.20 -37.91
C TRP A 49 21.65 -17.32 -38.20
N GLU A 50 22.35 -18.18 -37.46
CA GLU A 50 23.78 -18.43 -37.64
C GLU A 50 24.10 -18.99 -39.04
N LYS A 51 23.19 -19.79 -39.62
CA LYS A 51 23.34 -20.32 -40.98
C LYS A 51 23.21 -19.26 -42.07
N PHE A 52 22.22 -18.37 -41.96
CA PHE A 52 21.96 -17.35 -42.98
C PHE A 52 22.78 -16.07 -42.80
N PHE A 53 23.23 -15.79 -41.57
CA PHE A 53 23.95 -14.58 -41.21
C PHE A 53 25.20 -14.90 -40.36
N PRO A 54 26.18 -15.64 -40.90
CA PRO A 54 27.37 -16.08 -40.15
C PRO A 54 28.25 -14.91 -39.66
N GLU A 55 28.15 -13.74 -40.30
CA GLU A 55 28.89 -12.53 -39.93
C GLU A 55 28.25 -11.77 -38.75
N ASN A 56 27.01 -12.12 -38.35
CA ASN A 56 26.27 -11.42 -37.29
C ASN A 56 26.02 -12.32 -36.07
N VAL A 57 26.42 -11.85 -34.89
CA VAL A 57 26.18 -12.58 -33.63
C VAL A 57 24.68 -12.59 -33.30
N TYR A 58 24.15 -13.78 -33.02
CA TYR A 58 22.78 -13.92 -32.54
C TYR A 58 22.63 -13.34 -31.12
N ALA A 59 21.79 -12.32 -30.98
CA ALA A 59 21.41 -11.72 -29.70
C ALA A 59 19.89 -11.80 -29.52
N GLY A 60 19.42 -12.92 -28.97
CA GLY A 60 18.01 -13.11 -28.63
C GLY A 60 17.69 -12.58 -27.23
N PHE A 61 16.64 -11.77 -27.12
CA PHE A 61 16.09 -11.34 -25.84
C PHE A 61 14.57 -11.47 -25.87
N PHE A 62 13.96 -11.74 -24.72
CA PHE A 62 12.51 -11.76 -24.59
C PHE A 62 11.99 -10.35 -24.35
N ILE A 63 10.90 -10.01 -25.03
CA ILE A 63 10.23 -8.73 -24.81
C ILE A 63 9.71 -8.61 -23.37
N ASP A 64 9.31 -9.73 -22.76
CA ASP A 64 8.86 -9.77 -21.36
C ASP A 64 9.97 -9.30 -20.39
N GLU A 65 11.22 -9.73 -20.61
CA GLU A 65 12.37 -9.34 -19.79
C GLU A 65 12.72 -7.86 -19.97
N VAL A 66 12.58 -7.34 -21.20
CA VAL A 66 12.74 -5.90 -21.46
C VAL A 66 11.68 -5.10 -20.72
N ILE A 67 10.42 -5.53 -20.78
CA ILE A 67 9.30 -4.91 -20.07
C ILE A 67 9.57 -4.94 -18.56
N GLU A 68 9.97 -6.08 -18.00
CA GLU A 68 10.25 -6.22 -16.58
C GLU A 68 11.37 -5.27 -16.12
N ASN A 69 12.48 -5.21 -16.88
CA ASN A 69 13.59 -4.28 -16.62
C ASN A 69 13.14 -2.81 -16.67
N PHE A 70 12.22 -2.46 -17.57
CA PHE A 70 11.63 -1.12 -17.62
C PHE A 70 10.83 -0.75 -16.36
N TYR A 71 10.26 -1.72 -15.64
CA TYR A 71 9.44 -1.50 -14.42
C TYR A 71 10.17 -1.84 -13.10
N GLN A 72 11.45 -2.22 -13.14
CA GLN A 72 12.19 -2.57 -11.91
C GLN A 72 12.29 -1.38 -10.94
N GLN A 73 12.51 -0.18 -11.46
CA GLN A 73 12.60 1.03 -10.64
C GLN A 73 11.27 1.35 -9.96
N GLU A 74 10.15 1.27 -10.68
CA GLU A 74 8.80 1.42 -10.15
C GLU A 74 8.53 0.39 -9.04
N THR A 75 8.91 -0.86 -9.28
CA THR A 75 8.69 -1.97 -8.34
C THR A 75 9.48 -1.76 -7.04
N GLN A 76 10.73 -1.33 -7.13
CA GLN A 76 11.55 -0.99 -5.96
C GLN A 76 10.97 0.19 -5.17
N MET A 77 10.55 1.26 -5.84
CA MET A 77 9.93 2.41 -5.17
C MET A 77 8.61 2.03 -4.49
N ALA A 78 7.76 1.24 -5.17
CA ALA A 78 6.52 0.73 -4.59
C ALA A 78 6.78 -0.14 -3.34
N LEU A 79 7.85 -0.95 -3.34
CA LEU A 79 8.25 -1.73 -2.19
C LEU A 79 8.70 -0.84 -1.02
N LEU A 80 9.50 0.19 -1.28
CA LEU A 80 9.91 1.15 -0.25
C LEU A 80 8.71 1.88 0.37
N TYR A 81 7.77 2.36 -0.45
CA TYR A 81 6.55 3.01 0.05
C TYR A 81 5.70 2.06 0.90
N LYS A 82 5.57 0.78 0.50
CA LYS A 82 4.88 -0.24 1.30
C LYS A 82 5.54 -0.47 2.65
N LEU A 83 6.88 -0.54 2.68
CA LEU A 83 7.63 -0.69 3.93
C LEU A 83 7.45 0.51 4.85
N PHE A 84 7.60 1.74 4.33
CA PHE A 84 7.40 2.95 5.13
C PHE A 84 5.97 3.10 5.62
N ALA A 85 4.97 2.79 4.79
CA ALA A 85 3.58 2.77 5.22
C ALA A 85 3.34 1.74 6.34
N GLY A 86 3.89 0.53 6.21
CA GLY A 86 3.81 -0.49 7.25
C GLY A 86 4.45 -0.06 8.57
N LEU A 87 5.65 0.55 8.51
CA LEU A 87 6.33 1.10 9.68
C LEU A 87 5.56 2.24 10.32
N ALA A 88 5.02 3.16 9.52
CA ALA A 88 4.20 4.26 10.00
C ALA A 88 2.97 3.75 10.76
N ILE A 89 2.24 2.79 10.18
CA ILE A 89 1.08 2.14 10.83
C ILE A 89 1.51 1.48 12.15
N PHE A 90 2.62 0.75 12.16
CA PHE A 90 3.12 0.09 13.37
C PHE A 90 3.44 1.10 14.48
N ILE A 91 4.16 2.17 14.16
CA ILE A 91 4.51 3.23 15.11
C ILE A 91 3.24 3.96 15.59
N SER A 92 2.29 4.25 14.71
CA SER A 92 0.99 4.84 15.08
C SER A 92 0.20 3.94 16.04
N CYS A 93 0.23 2.61 15.83
CA CYS A 93 -0.41 1.67 16.74
C CYS A 93 0.26 1.68 18.13
N LEU A 94 1.60 1.77 18.20
CA LEU A 94 2.33 1.92 19.46
C LEU A 94 2.00 3.24 20.16
N GLY A 95 1.92 4.34 19.41
CA GLY A 95 1.53 5.65 19.94
C GLY A 95 0.13 5.64 20.51
N LEU A 96 -0.84 5.08 19.77
CA LEU A 96 -2.22 4.91 20.23
C LEU A 96 -2.28 4.03 21.49
N TYR A 97 -1.55 2.92 21.50
CA TYR A 97 -1.44 2.04 22.67
C TYR A 97 -0.86 2.76 23.90
N GLY A 98 0.17 3.59 23.70
CA GLY A 98 0.78 4.42 24.75
C GLY A 98 -0.21 5.43 25.32
N LEU A 99 -0.92 6.16 24.45
CA LEU A 99 -1.98 7.09 24.83
C LEU A 99 -3.10 6.41 25.63
N ILE A 100 -3.60 5.27 25.15
CA ILE A 100 -4.62 4.47 25.86
C ILE A 100 -4.10 4.05 27.24
N SER A 101 -2.84 3.59 27.32
CA SER A 101 -2.26 3.13 28.58
C SER A 101 -2.10 4.27 29.59
N PHE A 102 -1.68 5.45 29.14
CA PHE A 102 -1.54 6.63 29.99
C PHE A 102 -2.92 7.11 30.50
N MET A 103 -3.91 7.19 29.62
CA MET A 103 -5.28 7.57 29.99
C MET A 103 -5.91 6.57 30.97
N ALA A 104 -5.70 5.26 30.76
CA ALA A 104 -6.22 4.24 31.67
C ALA A 104 -5.70 4.45 33.10
N VAL A 105 -4.42 4.80 33.26
CA VAL A 105 -3.80 5.12 34.55
C VAL A 105 -4.34 6.43 35.12
N GLN A 106 -4.57 7.45 34.31
CA GLN A 106 -5.09 8.74 34.78
C GLN A 106 -6.57 8.65 35.23
N LYS A 107 -7.33 7.78 34.57
CA LYS A 107 -8.76 7.56 34.81
C LYS A 107 -9.07 6.42 35.78
N THR A 108 -8.07 5.66 36.26
CA THR A 108 -8.29 4.59 37.27
C THR A 108 -8.92 5.12 38.56
N LYS A 109 -8.60 6.35 38.99
CA LYS A 109 -9.24 6.96 40.18
C LYS A 109 -10.73 7.19 39.97
N GLU A 110 -11.15 7.78 38.84
CA GLU A 110 -12.58 7.98 38.52
C GLU A 110 -13.31 6.65 38.34
N VAL A 111 -12.67 5.70 37.67
CA VAL A 111 -13.20 4.35 37.44
C VAL A 111 -13.35 3.58 38.75
N GLY A 112 -12.38 3.67 39.66
CA GLY A 112 -12.41 3.03 40.97
C GLY A 112 -13.55 3.56 41.85
N ILE A 113 -13.74 4.88 41.89
CA ILE A 113 -14.85 5.51 42.64
C ILE A 113 -16.20 5.07 42.05
N ARG A 114 -16.36 5.13 40.72
CA ARG A 114 -17.60 4.68 40.06
C ARG A 114 -17.89 3.20 40.27
N LYS A 115 -16.86 2.34 40.31
CA LYS A 115 -17.02 0.90 40.53
C LYS A 115 -17.48 0.59 41.97
N VAL A 116 -16.98 1.32 42.97
CA VAL A 116 -17.46 1.23 44.36
C VAL A 116 -18.91 1.72 44.48
N LEU A 117 -19.31 2.68 43.65
CA LEU A 117 -20.70 3.15 43.51
C LEU A 117 -21.59 2.24 42.63
N GLY A 118 -21.10 1.08 42.18
CA GLY A 118 -21.88 0.09 41.43
C GLY A 118 -21.88 0.25 39.90
N ALA A 119 -21.03 1.10 39.33
CA ALA A 119 -20.95 1.25 37.87
C ALA A 119 -20.40 -0.01 37.19
N SER A 120 -21.06 -0.42 36.11
CA SER A 120 -20.68 -1.58 35.32
C SER A 120 -19.43 -1.31 34.47
N VAL A 121 -18.68 -2.38 34.19
CA VAL A 121 -17.50 -2.37 33.29
C VAL A 121 -17.87 -1.84 31.89
N SER A 122 -19.10 -2.08 31.44
CA SER A 122 -19.59 -1.63 30.12
C SER A 122 -19.66 -0.11 29.99
N SER A 123 -20.04 0.63 31.05
CA SER A 123 -20.07 2.10 31.01
C SER A 123 -18.67 2.71 30.87
N ILE A 124 -17.64 2.05 31.41
CA ILE A 124 -16.26 2.50 31.32
C ILE A 124 -15.73 2.27 29.90
N VAL A 125 -15.95 1.08 29.34
CA VAL A 125 -15.59 0.77 27.95
C VAL A 125 -16.27 1.75 27.00
N TYR A 126 -17.57 2.02 27.18
CA TYR A 126 -18.32 2.95 26.34
C TYR A 126 -17.77 4.38 26.37
N LEU A 127 -17.41 4.89 27.55
CA LEU A 127 -16.84 6.23 27.69
C LEU A 127 -15.53 6.36 26.92
N PHE A 128 -14.61 5.40 27.10
CA PHE A 128 -13.34 5.39 26.38
C PHE A 128 -13.54 5.23 24.88
N SER A 129 -14.36 4.26 24.44
CA SER A 129 -14.66 4.06 23.02
C SER A 129 -15.21 5.31 22.35
N LYS A 130 -16.05 6.09 23.05
CA LYS A 130 -16.59 7.35 22.53
C LYS A 130 -15.52 8.42 22.37
N GLU A 131 -14.66 8.61 23.38
CA GLU A 131 -13.55 9.58 23.31
C GLU A 131 -12.58 9.25 22.17
N PHE A 132 -12.19 7.97 22.02
CA PHE A 132 -11.31 7.54 20.94
C PHE A 132 -11.95 7.65 19.56
N THR A 133 -13.24 7.32 19.44
CA THR A 133 -13.98 7.50 18.18
C THR A 133 -13.98 8.96 17.75
N LEU A 134 -14.17 9.89 18.69
CA LEU A 134 -14.16 11.32 18.42
C LEU A 134 -12.76 11.79 18.00
N LEU A 135 -11.70 11.37 18.70
CA LEU A 135 -10.31 11.70 18.34
C LEU A 135 -9.93 11.17 16.95
N ILE A 136 -10.29 9.93 16.62
CA ILE A 136 -10.05 9.34 15.30
C ILE A 136 -10.84 10.07 14.22
N GLY A 137 -12.09 10.45 14.51
CA GLY A 137 -12.93 11.24 13.60
C GLY A 137 -12.31 12.59 13.27
N ILE A 138 -11.86 13.35 14.28
CA ILE A 138 -11.18 14.64 14.06
C ILE A 138 -9.88 14.44 13.26
N ALA A 139 -9.07 13.45 13.63
CA ALA A 139 -7.84 13.15 12.90
C ALA A 139 -8.12 12.81 11.43
N PHE A 140 -9.17 12.05 11.15
CA PHE A 140 -9.55 11.68 9.79
C PHE A 140 -10.07 12.87 8.97
N ILE A 141 -10.86 13.77 9.56
CA ILE A 141 -11.35 14.98 8.89
C ILE A 141 -10.20 15.85 8.41
N ILE A 142 -9.07 15.88 9.14
CA ILE A 142 -7.87 16.63 8.75
C ILE A 142 -7.01 15.80 7.79
N ALA A 143 -6.81 14.52 8.07
CA ALA A 143 -5.92 13.67 7.29
C ALA A 143 -6.46 13.36 5.89
N ALA A 144 -7.77 13.18 5.72
CA ALA A 144 -8.36 12.79 4.44
C ALA A 144 -8.19 13.87 3.34
N PRO A 145 -8.50 15.17 3.58
CA PRO A 145 -8.24 16.23 2.60
C PRO A 145 -6.77 16.40 2.29
N VAL A 146 -5.90 16.33 3.31
CA VAL A 146 -4.46 16.46 3.14
C VAL A 146 -3.90 15.32 2.29
N ALA A 147 -4.28 14.08 2.60
CA ALA A 147 -3.89 12.91 1.83
C ALA A 147 -4.43 12.98 0.39
N TRP A 148 -5.67 13.43 0.20
CA TRP A 148 -6.24 13.62 -1.13
C TRP A 148 -5.48 14.66 -1.95
N TYR A 149 -5.11 15.79 -1.34
CA TYR A 149 -4.36 16.87 -2.00
C TYR A 149 -2.99 16.39 -2.49
N PHE A 150 -2.17 15.81 -1.60
CA PHE A 150 -0.85 15.31 -1.96
C PHE A 150 -0.91 14.18 -3.00
N MET A 151 -1.88 13.28 -2.86
CA MET A 151 -2.01 12.16 -3.80
C MET A 151 -2.52 12.64 -5.16
N ASN A 152 -3.38 13.66 -5.21
CA ASN A 152 -3.83 14.26 -6.47
C ASN A 152 -2.67 14.97 -7.20
N GLU A 153 -1.87 15.75 -6.48
CA GLU A 153 -0.66 16.40 -7.05
C GLU A 153 0.33 15.35 -7.57
N TRP A 154 0.56 14.28 -6.81
CA TRP A 154 1.44 13.20 -7.24
C TRP A 154 0.92 12.47 -8.48
N LEU A 155 -0.39 12.15 -8.51
CA LEU A 155 -1.04 11.47 -9.64
C LEU A 155 -1.13 12.31 -10.91
N GLN A 156 -1.06 13.64 -10.83
CA GLN A 156 -1.02 14.51 -12.02
C GLN A 156 0.22 14.27 -12.89
N ASN A 157 1.31 13.77 -12.32
CA ASN A 157 2.51 13.40 -13.07
C ASN A 157 2.34 12.10 -13.89
N PHE A 158 1.20 11.43 -13.77
CA PHE A 158 0.91 10.19 -14.48
C PHE A 158 -0.24 10.39 -15.47
N VAL A 159 0.04 10.18 -16.75
CA VAL A 159 -0.94 10.28 -17.84
C VAL A 159 -2.07 9.26 -17.66
N PHE A 160 -1.72 8.06 -17.19
CA PHE A 160 -2.66 7.00 -16.84
C PHE A 160 -2.89 6.98 -15.33
N ARG A 161 -3.63 7.96 -14.83
CA ARG A 161 -3.97 8.09 -13.41
C ARG A 161 -5.12 7.18 -12.98
N THR A 162 -4.94 6.50 -11.86
CA THR A 162 -6.06 5.85 -11.15
C THR A 162 -6.79 6.90 -10.32
N ASN A 163 -8.11 6.98 -10.44
CA ASN A 163 -8.90 7.87 -9.59
C ASN A 163 -8.92 7.31 -8.16
N ILE A 164 -8.53 8.12 -7.18
CA ILE A 164 -8.63 7.75 -5.76
C ILE A 164 -10.12 7.72 -5.40
N GLY A 165 -10.71 6.54 -5.48
CA GLY A 165 -12.08 6.34 -5.04
C GLY A 165 -12.23 6.62 -3.55
N ILE A 166 -13.40 7.14 -3.18
CA ILE A 166 -13.84 7.29 -1.78
C ILE A 166 -13.66 5.99 -0.98
N GLY A 167 -13.73 4.83 -1.65
CA GLY A 167 -13.49 3.51 -1.07
C GLY A 167 -12.17 3.39 -0.30
N VAL A 168 -11.08 4.01 -0.77
CA VAL A 168 -9.79 3.95 -0.06
C VAL A 168 -9.89 4.62 1.31
N PHE A 169 -10.49 5.81 1.36
CA PHE A 169 -10.70 6.56 2.60
C PHE A 169 -11.64 5.82 3.56
N ILE A 170 -12.71 5.19 3.04
CA ILE A 170 -13.62 4.36 3.83
C ILE A 170 -12.87 3.16 4.43
N THR A 171 -12.07 2.45 3.63
CA THR A 171 -11.31 1.31 4.15
C THR A 171 -10.27 1.74 5.20
N ALA A 172 -9.66 2.90 5.03
CA ALA A 172 -8.69 3.44 5.98
C ALA A 172 -9.33 3.78 7.33
N ILE A 173 -10.45 4.50 7.35
CA ILE A 173 -11.15 4.81 8.61
C ILE A 173 -11.69 3.56 9.30
N LEU A 174 -12.26 2.61 8.54
CA LEU A 174 -12.77 1.36 9.11
C LEU A 174 -11.65 0.54 9.76
N THR A 175 -10.51 0.42 9.09
CA THR A 175 -9.35 -0.29 9.63
C THR A 175 -8.82 0.41 10.88
N SER A 176 -8.77 1.74 10.88
CA SER A 176 -8.30 2.55 12.01
C SER A 176 -9.22 2.40 13.23
N MET A 177 -10.54 2.45 13.03
CA MET A 177 -11.53 2.19 14.07
C MET A 177 -11.43 0.77 14.60
N PHE A 178 -11.26 -0.23 13.73
CA PHE A 178 -11.13 -1.63 14.13
C PHE A 178 -9.92 -1.84 15.06
N VAL A 179 -8.76 -1.31 14.69
CA VAL A 179 -7.54 -1.37 15.51
C VAL A 179 -7.76 -0.67 16.86
N ALA A 180 -8.38 0.52 16.84
CA ALA A 180 -8.66 1.26 18.07
C ALA A 180 -9.61 0.52 19.00
N PHE A 181 -10.68 -0.09 18.48
CA PHE A 181 -11.61 -0.88 19.28
C PHE A 181 -10.96 -2.12 19.89
N ILE A 182 -10.09 -2.82 19.15
CA ILE A 182 -9.32 -3.94 19.70
C ILE A 182 -8.41 -3.46 20.85
N ALA A 183 -7.67 -2.38 20.63
CA ALA A 183 -6.73 -1.84 21.62
C ALA A 183 -7.45 -1.36 22.90
N VAL A 184 -8.53 -0.60 22.74
CA VAL A 184 -9.34 -0.07 23.86
C VAL A 184 -10.07 -1.21 24.57
N GLY A 185 -10.69 -2.13 23.84
CA GLY A 185 -11.39 -3.28 24.41
C GLY A 185 -10.48 -4.14 25.27
N TYR A 186 -9.29 -4.49 24.76
CA TYR A 186 -8.32 -5.27 25.51
C TYR A 186 -7.87 -4.57 26.80
N LYS A 187 -7.56 -3.27 26.73
CA LYS A 187 -7.10 -2.50 27.90
C LYS A 187 -8.19 -2.24 28.92
N ALA A 188 -9.40 -1.90 28.47
CA ALA A 188 -10.53 -1.65 29.36
C ALA A 188 -10.95 -2.91 30.12
N ILE A 189 -10.97 -4.07 29.46
CA ILE A 189 -11.20 -5.36 30.12
C ILE A 189 -10.08 -5.64 31.13
N ARG A 190 -8.80 -5.48 30.72
CA ARG A 190 -7.67 -5.74 31.62
C ARG A 190 -7.65 -4.81 32.83
N ALA A 191 -7.99 -3.53 32.67
CA ALA A 191 -8.11 -2.56 33.77
C ALA A 191 -9.31 -2.85 34.67
N ALA A 192 -10.43 -3.34 34.10
CA ALA A 192 -11.61 -3.69 34.87
C ALA A 192 -11.46 -5.00 35.66
N VAL A 193 -10.69 -5.96 35.14
CA VAL A 193 -10.38 -7.25 35.78
C VAL A 193 -9.20 -7.14 36.75
N ALA A 194 -8.38 -6.08 36.63
CA ALA A 194 -7.33 -5.80 37.60
C ALA A 194 -7.93 -5.66 39.01
N ASN A 195 -7.53 -6.57 39.89
CA ASN A 195 -8.12 -6.76 41.21
C ASN A 195 -7.89 -5.50 42.08
N PRO A 196 -8.95 -4.80 42.51
CA PRO A 196 -8.83 -3.50 43.20
C PRO A 196 -8.09 -3.58 44.54
N VAL A 197 -7.99 -4.78 45.12
CA VAL A 197 -7.33 -5.04 46.42
C VAL A 197 -5.82 -4.77 46.37
N LYS A 198 -5.16 -4.83 45.20
CA LYS A 198 -3.73 -4.45 45.08
C LYS A 198 -3.50 -2.95 44.90
N SER A 199 -4.50 -2.20 44.41
CA SER A 199 -4.38 -0.76 44.16
C SER A 199 -4.56 0.09 45.43
N LEU A 200 -5.10 -0.48 46.51
CA LEU A 200 -5.24 0.19 47.81
C LEU A 200 -4.13 -0.19 48.82
N ARG A 201 -3.31 -1.20 48.51
CA ARG A 201 -2.20 -1.65 49.38
C ARG A 201 -0.82 -1.22 48.85
N THR A 202 -0.80 -0.50 47.74
CA THR A 202 0.42 0.04 47.14
C THR A 202 0.18 1.53 46.95
N GLU A 203 0.26 2.27 48.08
CA GLU A 203 0.14 3.73 48.27
C GLU A 203 -1.17 4.44 47.89
#